data_AF-A0A4Q5YPU1-F1
#
_entry.id   AF-A0A4Q5YPU1-F1
#
_cell.length_a   1.000
_cell.length_b   1.000
_cell.length_c   1.000
_cell.angle_alpha   90.00
_cell.angle_beta   90.00
_cell.angle_gamma   90.00
#
_symmetry.space_group_name_H-M   'P 1'
#
loop_
_entity.id
_entity.type
_entity.pdbx_description
1 polymer ?
#
loop_
_entity_poly.entity_id
_entity_poly.type
_entity_poly.pdbx_seq_one_letter_code
_entity_poly.pdbx_strand_id
1 'polypeptide(L)'
;MKKDHTIIPALTGIRALAVYFIFFKHHNTFTEEGSAANLFVNQFYSFLSFFFVLSGFLICHRYYAVGSFEKKTIWNYFINRVTRVFPILLILITATFTLQYISDKDSITHIIKSWLYNITLLKGFSSEYLLTGIGPSWSMSVEELFYLLSPLLFFLIKKPAGILKFTLSMYALGLV
;
A
#
# COMPACT_ATOMS: atom_id res chain seq x y z
N MET A 1 -16.50 -14.13 -25.07
CA MET A 1 -15.61 -13.40 -24.15
C MET A 1 -16.31 -13.31 -22.79
N LYS A 2 -15.98 -14.17 -21.82
CA LYS A 2 -16.60 -14.13 -20.48
C LYS A 2 -16.19 -12.80 -19.83
N LYS A 3 -17.14 -11.89 -19.61
CA LYS A 3 -16.88 -10.67 -18.83
C LYS A 3 -16.53 -11.12 -17.42
N ASP A 4 -15.30 -10.84 -17.00
CA ASP A 4 -14.85 -11.10 -15.65
C ASP A 4 -15.47 -10.03 -14.74
N HIS A 5 -16.62 -10.36 -14.13
CA HIS A 5 -17.39 -9.45 -13.27
C HIS A 5 -16.67 -9.10 -11.96
N THR A 6 -15.49 -9.65 -11.73
CA THR A 6 -14.67 -9.37 -10.55
C THR A 6 -13.87 -8.07 -10.67
N ILE A 7 -13.64 -7.57 -11.88
CA ILE A 7 -12.89 -6.35 -12.15
C ILE A 7 -13.88 -5.21 -12.43
N ILE A 8 -13.77 -4.13 -11.66
CA ILE A 8 -14.56 -2.92 -11.88
C ILE A 8 -13.62 -1.81 -12.41
N PRO A 9 -13.56 -1.58 -13.74
CA PRO A 9 -12.61 -0.65 -14.34
C PRO A 9 -12.76 0.78 -13.84
N ALA A 10 -14.01 1.22 -13.59
CA ALA A 10 -14.29 2.55 -13.05
C ALA A 10 -13.54 2.83 -11.74
N LEU A 11 -13.54 1.87 -10.81
CA LEU A 11 -12.83 2.00 -9.53
C LEU A 11 -11.31 2.00 -9.73
N THR A 12 -10.81 1.30 -10.74
CA THR A 12 -9.38 1.36 -11.09
C THR A 12 -8.99 2.76 -11.57
N GLY A 13 -9.86 3.41 -12.37
CA GLY A 13 -9.67 4.79 -12.81
C GLY A 13 -9.67 5.79 -11.65
N ILE A 14 -10.62 5.67 -10.73
CA ILE A 14 -10.68 6.52 -9.54
C ILE A 14 -9.41 6.35 -8.69
N ARG A 15 -8.91 5.12 -8.54
CA ARG A 15 -7.66 4.85 -7.82
C ARG A 15 -6.46 5.53 -8.48
N ALA A 16 -6.38 5.50 -9.81
CA ALA A 16 -5.31 6.19 -10.54
C ALA A 16 -5.38 7.71 -10.30
N LEU A 17 -6.58 8.28 -10.32
CA LEU A 17 -6.81 9.69 -10.03
C LEU A 17 -6.41 10.07 -8.59
N ALA A 18 -6.71 9.22 -7.60
CA ALA A 18 -6.25 9.40 -6.21
C ALA A 18 -4.70 9.43 -6.13
N VAL A 19 -4.02 8.54 -6.86
CA VAL A 19 -2.55 8.53 -6.93
C VAL A 19 -2.00 9.82 -7.54
N TYR A 20 -2.64 10.37 -8.57
CA TYR A 20 -2.24 11.66 -9.15
C TYR A 20 -2.35 12.81 -8.15
N PHE A 21 -3.40 12.88 -7.34
CA PHE A 21 -3.51 13.90 -6.29
C PHE A 21 -2.41 13.76 -5.24
N ILE A 22 -2.08 12.53 -4.82
CA ILE A 22 -0.98 12.27 -3.89
C ILE A 22 0.37 12.69 -4.51
N PHE A 23 0.56 12.46 -5.80
CA PHE A 23 1.74 12.92 -6.54
C PHE A 23 1.86 14.45 -6.49
N PHE A 24 0.79 15.19 -6.79
CA PHE A 24 0.80 16.65 -6.70
C PHE A 24 1.09 17.17 -5.29
N LYS A 25 0.62 16.47 -4.24
CA LYS A 25 1.02 16.80 -2.86
C LYS A 25 2.52 16.65 -2.64
N HIS A 26 3.13 15.58 -3.16
CA HIS A 26 4.56 15.31 -2.96
C HIS A 26 5.45 16.21 -3.80
N HIS A 27 4.92 16.76 -4.89
CA HIS A 27 5.61 17.70 -5.78
C HIS A 27 4.93 19.07 -5.74
N ASN A 28 4.45 19.46 -4.55
CA ASN A 28 3.82 20.74 -4.35
C ASN A 28 4.86 21.85 -4.55
N THR A 29 4.64 22.67 -5.59
CA THR A 29 5.52 23.80 -5.94
C THR A 29 5.14 25.09 -5.19
N PHE A 30 4.00 25.11 -4.49
CA PHE A 30 3.58 26.24 -3.67
C PHE A 30 4.34 26.22 -2.34
N THR A 31 5.47 26.92 -2.29
CA THR A 31 6.36 26.99 -1.13
C THR A 31 5.92 28.00 -0.07
N GLU A 32 5.00 28.91 -0.41
CA GLU A 32 4.41 29.85 0.55
C GLU A 32 3.47 29.13 1.51
N GLU A 33 3.99 28.83 2.70
CA GLU A 33 3.24 28.26 3.80
C GLU A 33 2.05 29.16 4.15
N GLY A 34 0.86 28.56 4.21
CA GLY A 34 -0.39 29.28 4.52
C GLY A 34 -1.10 29.94 3.33
N SER A 35 -0.53 29.92 2.12
CA SER A 35 -1.25 30.35 0.93
C SER A 35 -2.47 29.44 0.67
N ALA A 36 -3.56 29.99 0.13
CA ALA A 36 -4.76 29.22 -0.18
C ALA A 36 -4.47 28.03 -1.12
N ALA A 37 -3.53 28.22 -2.06
CA ALA A 37 -3.07 27.16 -2.95
C ALA A 37 -2.32 26.05 -2.21
N ASN A 38 -1.39 26.39 -1.30
CA ASN A 38 -0.67 25.40 -0.49
C ASN A 38 -1.64 24.61 0.41
N LEU A 39 -2.57 25.30 1.10
CA LEU A 39 -3.59 24.66 1.94
C LEU A 39 -4.49 23.71 1.15
N PHE A 40 -4.87 24.09 -0.08
CA PHE A 40 -5.67 23.25 -0.96
C PHE A 40 -4.93 21.98 -1.40
N VAL A 41 -3.68 22.10 -1.87
CA VAL A 41 -2.87 20.95 -2.29
C VAL A 41 -2.55 20.03 -1.11
N ASN A 42 -2.39 20.57 0.11
CA ASN A 42 -2.19 19.74 1.30
C ASN A 42 -3.39 18.82 1.60
N GLN A 43 -4.61 19.21 1.22
CA GLN A 43 -5.78 18.33 1.36
C GLN A 43 -5.70 17.06 0.51
N PHE A 44 -4.85 17.06 -0.53
CA PHE A 44 -4.69 15.88 -1.38
C PHE A 44 -4.09 14.69 -0.64
N TYR A 45 -3.49 14.88 0.54
CA TYR A 45 -3.10 13.79 1.42
C TYR A 45 -4.28 12.88 1.79
N SER A 46 -5.50 13.41 1.90
CA SER A 46 -6.71 12.64 2.19
C SER A 46 -7.04 11.57 1.14
N PHE A 47 -6.58 11.74 -0.10
CA PHE A 47 -6.75 10.72 -1.15
C PHE A 47 -5.93 9.47 -0.90
N LEU A 48 -4.92 9.51 -0.02
CA LEU A 48 -4.21 8.31 0.42
C LEU A 48 -5.12 7.39 1.23
N SER A 49 -5.87 7.93 2.18
CA SER A 49 -6.86 7.15 2.94
C SER A 49 -7.94 6.60 2.02
N PHE A 50 -8.41 7.42 1.06
CA PHE A 50 -9.37 6.97 0.06
C PHE A 50 -8.83 5.82 -0.80
N PHE A 51 -7.57 5.88 -1.23
CA PHE A 51 -6.89 4.81 -1.97
C PHE A 51 -6.90 3.49 -1.19
N PHE A 52 -6.60 3.54 0.12
CA PHE A 52 -6.61 2.35 0.96
C PHE A 52 -8.00 1.76 1.15
N VAL A 53 -9.01 2.60 1.43
CA VAL A 53 -10.41 2.14 1.56
C VAL A 53 -10.88 1.47 0.27
N LEU A 54 -10.60 2.07 -0.88
CA LEU A 54 -10.98 1.53 -2.18
C LEU A 54 -10.28 0.21 -2.49
N SER A 55 -9.00 0.11 -2.13
CA SER A 55 -8.22 -1.11 -2.30
C SER A 55 -8.78 -2.24 -1.43
N GLY A 56 -9.09 -1.97 -0.17
CA GLY A 56 -9.76 -2.92 0.73
C GLY A 56 -11.11 -3.38 0.18
N PHE A 57 -11.95 -2.46 -0.28
CA PHE A 57 -13.24 -2.78 -0.91
C PHE A 57 -13.10 -3.72 -2.11
N LEU A 58 -12.19 -3.42 -3.05
CA LEU A 58 -11.98 -4.24 -4.24
C LEU A 58 -11.46 -5.65 -3.89
N ILE A 59 -10.61 -5.75 -2.87
CA ILE A 59 -10.13 -7.04 -2.36
C ILE A 59 -11.31 -7.86 -1.83
N CYS A 60 -12.11 -7.29 -0.92
CA CYS A 60 -13.28 -7.96 -0.35
C CYS A 60 -14.32 -8.34 -1.40
N HIS A 61 -14.65 -7.43 -2.32
CA HIS A 61 -15.61 -7.67 -3.40
C HIS A 61 -15.19 -8.86 -4.27
N ARG A 62 -13.91 -8.94 -4.66
CA ARG A 62 -13.40 -10.05 -5.45
C ARG A 62 -13.49 -11.37 -4.69
N TYR A 63 -13.10 -11.41 -3.42
CA TYR A 63 -13.22 -12.62 -2.61
C TYR A 63 -14.66 -13.09 -2.43
N TYR A 64 -15.59 -12.15 -2.29
CA TYR A 64 -17.02 -12.46 -2.24
C TYR A 64 -17.52 -13.04 -3.57
N ALA A 65 -17.13 -12.44 -4.69
CA ALA A 65 -17.55 -12.87 -6.03
C ALA A 65 -16.98 -14.24 -6.45
N VAL A 66 -15.75 -14.57 -6.05
CA VAL A 66 -15.11 -15.86 -6.35
C VAL A 66 -15.72 -17.00 -5.52
N GLY A 67 -16.31 -16.72 -4.35
CA GLY A 67 -17.11 -17.67 -3.58
C GLY A 67 -16.34 -18.84 -2.94
N SER A 68 -15.11 -19.12 -3.38
CA SER A 68 -14.25 -20.18 -2.84
C SER A 68 -12.87 -19.66 -2.45
N PHE A 69 -12.45 -20.00 -1.22
CA PHE A 69 -11.11 -19.76 -0.68
C PHE A 69 -10.21 -20.96 -0.98
N GLU A 70 -10.17 -21.41 -2.24
CA GLU A 70 -9.17 -22.40 -2.62
C GLU A 70 -7.78 -21.78 -2.41
N LYS A 71 -6.93 -22.43 -1.62
CA LYS A 71 -5.55 -21.99 -1.35
C LYS A 71 -4.83 -21.64 -2.66
N LYS A 72 -5.09 -22.40 -3.72
CA LYS A 72 -4.55 -22.20 -5.07
C LYS A 72 -4.97 -20.87 -5.69
N THR A 73 -6.23 -20.45 -5.54
CA THR A 73 -6.75 -19.19 -6.10
C THR A 73 -6.15 -17.97 -5.40
N ILE A 74 -6.01 -18.04 -4.07
CA ILE A 74 -5.34 -16.98 -3.28
C ILE A 74 -3.87 -16.89 -3.64
N TRP A 75 -3.19 -18.04 -3.73
CA TRP A 75 -1.78 -18.12 -4.04
C TRP A 75 -1.47 -17.61 -5.45
N ASN A 76 -2.27 -18.04 -6.45
CA ASN A 76 -2.16 -17.54 -7.82
C ASN A 76 -2.39 -16.03 -7.90
N TYR A 77 -3.35 -15.51 -7.13
CA TYR A 77 -3.59 -14.07 -7.07
C TYR A 77 -2.38 -13.31 -6.50
N PHE A 78 -1.81 -13.79 -5.40
CA PHE A 78 -0.63 -13.20 -4.78
C PHE A 78 0.57 -13.23 -5.73
N ILE A 79 0.84 -14.39 -6.35
CA ILE A 79 1.93 -14.52 -7.33
C ILE A 79 1.76 -13.54 -8.49
N ASN A 80 0.57 -13.47 -9.09
CA ASN A 80 0.30 -12.58 -10.24
C ASN A 80 0.53 -11.11 -9.89
N ARG A 81 0.34 -10.73 -8.64
CA ARG A 81 0.59 -9.38 -8.15
C ARG A 81 2.08 -9.14 -7.94
N VAL A 82 2.74 -10.05 -7.24
CA VAL A 82 4.19 -9.95 -6.95
C VAL A 82 4.99 -9.94 -8.26
N THR A 83 4.70 -10.82 -9.22
CA THR A 83 5.42 -10.88 -10.50
C THR A 83 5.24 -9.62 -11.35
N ARG A 84 4.17 -8.85 -11.14
CA ARG A 84 3.91 -7.61 -11.86
C ARG A 84 4.55 -6.38 -11.19
N VAL A 85 4.50 -6.28 -9.86
CA VAL A 85 4.90 -5.07 -9.12
C VAL A 85 6.33 -5.17 -8.59
N PHE A 86 6.75 -6.35 -8.15
CA PHE A 86 8.03 -6.54 -7.48
C PHE A 86 9.26 -6.31 -8.38
N PRO A 87 9.28 -6.70 -9.67
CA PRO A 87 10.45 -6.48 -10.53
C PRO A 87 10.81 -5.00 -10.67
N ILE A 88 9.81 -4.15 -10.94
CA ILE A 88 10.04 -2.71 -11.08
C ILE A 88 10.44 -2.08 -9.73
N LEU A 89 9.82 -2.53 -8.63
CA LEU A 89 10.16 -2.07 -7.29
C LEU A 89 11.63 -2.38 -6.95
N LEU A 90 12.08 -3.60 -7.21
CA LEU A 90 13.45 -4.04 -6.93
C LEU A 90 14.48 -3.21 -7.72
N ILE A 91 14.21 -2.94 -9.01
CA ILE A 91 15.06 -2.10 -9.85
C ILE A 91 15.14 -0.68 -9.27
N LEU A 92 13.99 -0.06 -8.98
CA LEU A 92 13.94 1.31 -8.49
C LEU A 92 14.63 1.46 -7.12
N ILE A 93 14.35 0.57 -6.17
CA ILE A 93 14.99 0.60 -4.84
C ILE A 93 16.50 0.41 -4.97
N THR A 94 16.95 -0.59 -5.73
CA THR A 94 18.38 -0.87 -5.89
C THR A 94 19.10 0.28 -6.56
N ALA A 95 18.50 0.88 -7.60
CA ALA A 95 19.05 2.07 -8.25
C ALA A 95 19.13 3.25 -7.27
N THR A 96 18.09 3.49 -6.48
CA THR A 96 18.04 4.60 -5.51
C THR A 96 19.16 4.50 -4.48
N PHE A 97 19.33 3.34 -3.86
CA PHE A 97 20.39 3.14 -2.85
C PHE A 97 21.79 3.07 -3.44
N THR A 98 21.93 2.60 -4.69
CA THR A 98 23.21 2.63 -5.40
C THR A 98 23.65 4.06 -5.69
N LEU A 99 22.73 4.91 -6.17
CA LEU A 99 23.01 6.33 -6.36
C LEU A 99 23.33 7.04 -5.04
N GLN A 100 22.58 6.74 -3.98
CA GLN A 100 22.84 7.29 -2.65
C GLN A 100 24.23 6.92 -2.12
N TYR A 101 24.67 5.67 -2.32
CA TYR A 101 26.02 5.23 -1.95
C TYR A 101 27.11 6.02 -2.67
N ILE A 102 26.90 6.30 -3.97
CA ILE A 102 27.85 7.05 -4.79
C ILE A 102 27.89 8.53 -4.37
N SER A 103 26.74 9.13 -4.03
CA SER A 103 26.60 10.56 -3.74
C SER A 103 26.96 10.96 -2.32
N ASP A 104 26.42 10.29 -1.29
CA ASP A 104 26.46 10.79 0.09
C ASP A 104 27.56 10.17 0.96
N LYS A 105 28.30 9.16 0.45
CA LYS A 105 29.31 8.40 1.23
C LYS A 105 28.81 7.92 2.60
N ASP A 106 27.50 7.68 2.71
CA ASP A 106 26.89 7.11 3.90
C ASP A 106 27.53 5.75 4.24
N SER A 107 27.48 5.37 5.52
CA SER A 107 27.98 4.08 5.96
C SER A 107 27.35 2.94 5.15
N ILE A 108 28.18 2.11 4.52
CA ILE A 108 27.74 0.94 3.74
C ILE A 108 26.74 0.07 4.52
N THR A 109 26.94 -0.05 5.84
CA THR A 109 26.07 -0.81 6.74
C THR A 109 24.66 -0.21 6.83
N HIS A 110 24.55 1.12 6.88
CA HIS A 110 23.25 1.80 6.92
C HIS A 110 22.51 1.65 5.60
N ILE A 111 23.22 1.75 4.47
CA ILE A 111 22.65 1.58 3.13
C ILE A 111 22.14 0.16 2.92
N ILE A 112 22.93 -0.86 3.27
CA ILE A 112 22.51 -2.27 3.15
C ILE A 112 21.28 -2.55 4.01
N LYS A 113 21.25 -2.06 5.26
CA LYS A 113 20.07 -2.19 6.13
C LYS A 113 18.85 -1.50 5.52
N SER A 114 18.99 -0.24 5.10
CA SER A 114 17.89 0.52 4.50
C SER A 114 17.35 -0.15 3.23
N TRP A 115 18.25 -0.62 2.35
CA TRP A 115 17.89 -1.38 1.16
C TRP A 115 17.12 -2.66 1.50
N LEU A 116 17.57 -3.41 2.52
CA LEU A 116 16.89 -4.63 2.97
C LEU A 116 15.48 -4.33 3.50
N TYR A 117 15.31 -3.30 4.33
CA TYR A 117 14.00 -2.87 4.84
C TYR A 117 13.06 -2.40 3.71
N ASN A 118 13.61 -1.80 2.66
CA ASN A 118 12.84 -1.35 1.50
C ASN A 118 12.38 -2.54 0.63
N ILE A 119 13.26 -3.50 0.32
CA ILE A 119 12.91 -4.66 -0.51
C ILE A 119 11.99 -5.64 0.21
N THR A 120 12.20 -5.86 1.50
CA THR A 120 11.32 -6.71 2.33
C THR A 120 9.98 -6.07 2.62
N LEU A 121 9.75 -4.82 2.17
CA LEU A 121 8.59 -4.01 2.49
C LEU A 121 8.38 -3.82 4.01
N LEU A 122 9.40 -4.04 4.84
CA LEU A 122 9.32 -3.87 6.29
C LEU A 122 9.49 -2.41 6.74
N LYS A 123 9.95 -1.53 5.85
CA LYS A 123 10.12 -0.09 6.16
C LYS A 123 8.86 0.57 6.74
N GLY A 124 7.67 0.11 6.36
CA GLY A 124 6.39 0.65 6.86
C GLY A 124 6.16 0.43 8.36
N PHE A 125 6.91 -0.49 8.98
CA PHE A 125 6.79 -0.83 10.40
C PHE A 125 7.91 -0.24 11.27
N SER A 126 8.86 0.49 10.67
CA SER A 126 9.94 1.14 11.40
C SER A 126 9.86 2.65 11.19
N SER A 127 9.84 3.41 12.30
CA SER A 127 9.92 4.86 12.27
C SER A 127 11.24 5.37 11.70
N GLU A 128 12.34 4.62 11.89
CA GLU A 128 13.68 4.96 11.40
C GLU A 128 13.77 4.84 9.87
N TYR A 129 13.18 3.79 9.30
CA TYR A 129 13.32 3.48 7.86
C TYR A 129 12.15 3.99 7.00
N LEU A 130 11.10 4.58 7.60
CA LEU A 130 9.84 4.94 6.95
C LEU A 130 10.03 5.78 5.67
N LEU A 131 10.91 6.79 5.73
CA LEU A 131 11.12 7.76 4.64
C LEU A 131 12.38 7.48 3.81
N THR A 132 13.08 6.36 4.08
CA THR A 132 14.30 6.00 3.35
C THR A 132 14.02 5.58 1.90
N GLY A 133 14.99 5.86 1.02
CA GLY A 133 14.93 5.55 -0.40
C GLY A 133 13.79 6.31 -1.10
N ILE A 134 12.77 5.56 -1.53
CA ILE A 134 11.57 6.15 -2.16
C ILE A 134 10.59 6.49 -1.04
N GLY A 135 10.54 7.76 -0.63
CA GLY A 135 9.67 8.25 0.46
C GLY A 135 8.26 7.63 0.46
N PRO A 136 7.43 7.83 -0.58
CA PRO A 136 6.06 7.32 -0.61
C PRO A 136 5.92 5.79 -0.74
N SER A 137 7.01 5.02 -0.86
CA SER A 137 6.91 3.56 -1.02
C SER A 137 6.40 2.83 0.24
N TRP A 138 6.37 3.48 1.41
CA TRP A 138 5.81 2.88 2.63
C TRP A 138 4.33 2.47 2.47
N SER A 139 3.57 3.13 1.60
CA SER A 139 2.17 2.77 1.35
C SER A 139 2.04 1.41 0.65
N MET A 140 3.05 0.97 -0.11
CA MET A 140 3.09 -0.35 -0.74
C MET A 140 3.18 -1.45 0.31
N SER A 141 3.99 -1.26 1.36
CA SER A 141 4.08 -2.18 2.50
C SER A 141 2.73 -2.42 3.14
N VAL A 142 1.98 -1.35 3.35
CA VAL A 142 0.63 -1.40 3.92
C VAL A 142 -0.34 -2.11 2.96
N GLU A 143 -0.25 -1.86 1.65
CA GLU A 143 -1.08 -2.55 0.66
C GLU A 143 -0.83 -4.07 0.68
N GLU A 144 0.44 -4.51 0.65
CA GLU A 144 0.79 -5.94 0.70
C GLU A 144 0.36 -6.60 2.02
N LEU A 145 0.44 -5.89 3.15
CA LEU A 145 -0.13 -6.35 4.41
C LEU A 145 -1.65 -6.56 4.30
N PHE A 146 -2.38 -5.62 3.68
CA PHE A 146 -3.82 -5.80 3.45
C PHE A 146 -4.12 -7.04 2.60
N TYR A 147 -3.30 -7.33 1.59
CA TYR A 147 -3.46 -8.58 0.82
C TYR A 147 -3.22 -9.81 1.67
N LEU A 148 -2.18 -9.82 2.49
CA LEU A 148 -1.85 -10.93 3.39
C LEU A 148 -2.94 -11.17 4.44
N LEU A 149 -3.51 -10.09 4.99
CA LEU A 149 -4.55 -10.13 6.03
C LEU A 149 -5.95 -10.38 5.48
N SER A 150 -6.20 -10.07 4.21
CA SER A 150 -7.53 -10.21 3.59
C SER A 150 -8.17 -11.60 3.71
N PRO A 151 -7.45 -12.74 3.59
CA PRO A 151 -8.00 -14.06 3.83
C PRO A 151 -8.48 -14.23 5.26
N LEU A 152 -7.64 -13.83 6.21
CA LEU A 152 -7.90 -13.94 7.64
C LEU A 152 -9.15 -13.11 8.01
N LEU A 153 -9.20 -11.86 7.54
CA LEU A 153 -10.33 -10.98 7.74
C LEU A 153 -11.62 -11.57 7.17
N PHE A 154 -11.59 -12.13 5.96
CA PHE A 154 -12.78 -12.74 5.37
C PHE A 154 -13.31 -13.94 6.17
N PHE A 155 -12.42 -14.82 6.67
CA PHE A 155 -12.83 -15.94 7.53
C PHE A 155 -13.47 -15.47 8.83
N LEU A 156 -12.96 -14.38 9.43
CA LEU A 156 -13.51 -13.78 10.65
C LEU A 156 -14.86 -13.08 10.38
N ILE A 157 -14.99 -12.37 9.26
CA ILE A 157 -16.13 -11.51 8.93
C ILE A 157 -17.32 -12.28 8.34
N LYS A 158 -17.13 -13.54 7.93
CA LYS A 158 -18.20 -14.40 7.39
C LYS A 158 -19.42 -14.58 8.29
N LYS A 159 -19.30 -14.26 9.60
CA LYS A 159 -20.40 -14.25 10.56
C LYS A 159 -20.55 -12.83 11.14
N PRO A 160 -21.77 -12.30 11.34
CA PRO A 160 -21.97 -10.96 11.91
C PRO A 160 -21.36 -10.83 13.32
N ALA A 161 -21.38 -11.91 14.10
CA ALA A 161 -20.71 -11.97 15.41
C ALA A 161 -19.17 -11.89 15.33
N GLY A 162 -18.58 -12.22 14.17
CA GLY A 162 -17.13 -12.17 13.97
C GLY A 162 -16.60 -10.76 13.71
N ILE A 163 -17.41 -9.87 13.12
CA ILE A 163 -17.09 -8.44 13.01
C ILE A 163 -16.97 -7.83 14.41
N LEU A 164 -17.99 -8.06 15.26
CA LEU A 164 -18.01 -7.53 16.62
C LEU A 164 -16.83 -8.06 17.46
N LYS A 165 -16.50 -9.34 17.34
CA LYS A 165 -15.33 -9.94 18.02
C LYS A 165 -14.01 -9.38 17.52
N PHE A 166 -13.88 -9.14 16.21
CA PHE A 166 -12.68 -8.55 15.64
C PHE A 166 -12.50 -7.11 16.10
N THR A 167 -13.55 -6.29 16.06
CA THR A 167 -13.48 -4.90 16.55
C THR A 167 -13.20 -4.83 18.05
N LEU A 168 -13.84 -5.69 18.86
CA LEU A 168 -13.55 -5.80 20.29
C LEU A 168 -12.13 -6.28 20.57
N SER A 169 -11.59 -7.20 19.77
CA SER A 169 -10.21 -7.66 19.90
C SER A 169 -9.20 -6.55 19.54
N MET A 170 -9.48 -5.74 18.52
CA MET A 170 -8.63 -4.60 18.17
C MET A 170 -8.65 -3.52 19.25
N TYR A 171 -9.83 -3.25 19.82
CA TYR A 171 -9.97 -2.35 20.97
C TYR A 171 -9.23 -2.88 22.21
N ALA A 172 -9.36 -4.18 22.52
CA ALA A 172 -8.66 -4.81 23.63
C ALA A 172 -7.13 -4.83 23.47
N LEU A 173 -6.65 -4.85 22.22
CA LEU A 173 -5.22 -4.76 21.89
C LEU A 173 -4.71 -3.30 21.82
N GLY A 174 -5.58 -2.30 22.04
CA GLY A 174 -5.22 -0.88 21.99
C GLY A 174 -4.84 -0.38 20.58
N LEU A 175 -5.31 -1.06 19.53
CA LEU A 175 -5.02 -0.72 18.14
C LEU A 175 -6.06 0.24 17.52
N VAL A 176 -7.14 0.55 18.25
CA VAL A 176 -8.24 1.48 17.90
C VAL A 176 -8.44 2.41 19.08
#